data_AF-A0A366MEQ0-F1
#
_entry.id   AF-A0A366MEQ0-F1
#
_cell.length_a   1.000
_cell.length_b   1.000
_cell.length_c   1.000
_cell.angle_alpha   90.00
_cell.angle_beta   90.00
_cell.angle_gamma   90.00
#
_symmetry.space_group_name_H-M   'P 1'
#
loop_
_entity.id
_entity.type
_entity.pdbx_description
1 polymer ?
#
loop_
_entity_poly.entity_id
_entity_poly.type
_entity_poly.pdbx_seq_one_letter_code
_entity_poly.pdbx_strand_id
1 'polypeptide(L)'
;MYQFGKGHFIMVKENEVLHIAELADIGISSAELGKFTEQFNAILEYFDILDTLEASEPLMRPLVNVFREDEVTPSICQEDALRNSHNPEAGYVRAPRVI
;
A
#
# COMPACT_ATOMS: atom_id res chain seq x y z
N MET A 1 18.97 -20.57 -3.59
CA MET A 1 18.91 -20.80 -5.05
C MET A 1 17.44 -20.87 -5.44
N TYR A 2 16.80 -19.73 -5.67
CA TYR A 2 15.39 -19.70 -6.10
C TYR A 2 15.34 -19.99 -7.59
N GLN A 3 14.62 -21.06 -7.96
CA GLN A 3 14.43 -21.47 -9.35
C GLN A 3 13.29 -20.63 -9.94
N PHE A 4 13.60 -19.57 -10.69
CA PHE A 4 12.67 -18.96 -11.62
C PHE A 4 12.80 -19.69 -12.96
N GLY A 5 11.80 -20.51 -13.27
CA GLY A 5 11.84 -21.38 -14.45
C GLY A 5 10.60 -22.26 -14.54
N LYS A 6 9.46 -21.62 -14.83
CA LYS A 6 8.24 -22.10 -15.53
C LYS A 6 7.09 -21.21 -15.10
N GLY A 7 6.45 -20.53 -16.08
CA GLY A 7 5.30 -19.63 -15.87
C GLY A 7 4.29 -20.26 -14.93
N HIS A 8 4.27 -19.76 -13.70
CA HIS A 8 3.26 -20.09 -12.73
C HIS A 8 2.18 -19.06 -12.93
N PHE A 9 1.06 -19.45 -13.54
CA PHE A 9 -0.12 -18.59 -13.60
C PHE A 9 -0.51 -18.24 -12.16
N ILE A 10 -0.19 -17.01 -11.73
CA ILE A 10 -0.62 -16.51 -10.43
C ILE A 10 -2.05 -16.07 -10.59
N MET A 11 -2.96 -17.03 -10.45
CA MET A 11 -4.38 -16.75 -10.37
C MET A 11 -4.75 -16.51 -8.91
N VAL A 12 -5.07 -15.25 -8.57
CA VAL A 12 -5.59 -14.90 -7.25
C VAL A 12 -7.03 -15.35 -7.12
N LYS A 13 -7.34 -15.90 -5.95
CA LYS A 13 -8.68 -16.33 -5.54
C LYS A 13 -9.34 -15.26 -4.67
N GLU A 14 -10.65 -15.35 -4.53
CA GLU A 14 -11.44 -14.43 -3.70
C GLU A 14 -10.91 -14.29 -2.26
N ASN A 15 -10.45 -15.38 -1.64
CA ASN A 15 -9.88 -15.32 -0.29
C ASN A 15 -8.56 -14.54 -0.22
N GLU A 16 -7.76 -14.55 -1.30
CA GLU A 16 -6.54 -13.76 -1.40
C GLU A 16 -6.88 -12.28 -1.62
N VAL A 17 -7.91 -11.99 -2.42
CA VAL A 17 -8.43 -10.62 -2.59
C VAL A 17 -8.93 -10.06 -1.26
N LEU A 18 -9.70 -10.84 -0.49
CA LEU A 18 -10.14 -10.44 0.84
C LEU A 18 -8.97 -10.21 1.81
N HIS A 19 -7.95 -11.07 1.76
CA HIS A 19 -6.77 -10.92 2.60
C HIS A 19 -5.98 -9.64 2.26
N ILE A 20 -5.79 -9.34 0.97
CA ILE A 20 -5.14 -8.11 0.52
C ILE A 20 -5.97 -6.89 0.94
N ALA A 21 -7.29 -6.97 0.85
CA ALA A 21 -8.19 -5.91 1.26
C ALA A 21 -8.11 -5.63 2.77
N GLU A 22 -7.99 -6.67 3.60
CA GLU A 22 -7.74 -6.55 5.04
C GLU A 22 -6.41 -5.87 5.32
N LEU A 23 -5.33 -6.27 4.64
CA LEU A 23 -4.01 -5.65 4.79
C LEU A 23 -4.00 -4.16 4.38
N ALA A 24 -4.85 -3.79 3.42
CA ALA A 24 -4.97 -2.43 2.91
C ALA A 24 -6.03 -1.58 3.64
N ASP A 25 -6.76 -2.14 4.61
CA ASP A 25 -7.91 -1.53 5.29
C ASP A 25 -9.00 -1.04 4.30
N ILE A 26 -9.35 -1.90 3.34
CA ILE A 26 -10.38 -1.64 2.32
C ILE A 26 -11.52 -2.64 2.48
N GLY A 27 -12.75 -2.13 2.66
CA GLY A 27 -13.95 -2.96 2.65
C GLY A 27 -14.35 -3.35 1.23
N ILE A 28 -14.55 -4.65 0.99
CA ILE A 28 -15.07 -5.19 -0.28
C ILE A 28 -16.38 -5.93 -0.01
N SER A 29 -17.45 -5.55 -0.71
CA SER A 29 -18.72 -6.27 -0.60
C SER A 29 -18.69 -7.61 -1.36
N SER A 30 -19.57 -8.54 -0.99
CA SER A 30 -19.70 -9.82 -1.71
C SER A 30 -20.10 -9.65 -3.17
N ALA A 31 -20.81 -8.58 -3.51
CA ALA A 31 -21.19 -8.25 -4.89
C ALA A 31 -20.01 -7.77 -5.74
N GLU A 32 -18.99 -7.19 -5.11
CA GLU A 32 -17.79 -6.65 -5.77
C GLU A 32 -16.66 -7.67 -5.84
N LEU A 33 -16.64 -8.66 -4.94
CA LEU A 33 -15.54 -9.61 -4.77
C LEU A 33 -15.20 -10.37 -6.05
N GLY A 34 -16.20 -10.92 -6.74
CA GLY A 34 -15.98 -11.64 -8.00
C GLY A 34 -15.40 -10.73 -9.09
N LYS A 35 -15.90 -9.50 -9.19
CA LYS A 35 -15.42 -8.50 -10.15
C LYS A 35 -13.97 -8.10 -9.86
N PHE A 36 -13.62 -7.82 -8.60
CA PHE A 36 -12.24 -7.48 -8.25
C PHE A 36 -11.28 -8.64 -8.46
N THR A 37 -11.72 -9.87 -8.20
CA THR A 37 -10.93 -11.07 -8.49
C THR A 37 -10.62 -11.21 -9.98
N GLU A 38 -11.61 -11.01 -10.85
CA GLU A 38 -11.40 -11.01 -12.30
C GLU A 38 -10.43 -9.90 -12.74
N GLN A 39 -10.67 -8.68 -12.25
CA GLN A 39 -9.84 -7.52 -12.61
C GLN A 39 -8.38 -7.67 -12.13
N PHE A 40 -8.16 -8.20 -10.93
CA PHE A 40 -6.81 -8.44 -10.41
C PHE A 40 -6.09 -9.48 -11.24
N ASN A 41 -6.75 -10.58 -11.61
CA ASN A 41 -6.17 -11.58 -12.49
C ASN A 41 -5.81 -11.01 -13.87
N ALA A 42 -6.67 -10.18 -14.46
CA ALA A 42 -6.37 -9.51 -15.73
C ALA A 42 -5.16 -8.55 -15.63
N ILE A 43 -5.01 -7.86 -14.50
CA ILE A 43 -3.85 -7.00 -14.24
C ILE A 43 -2.57 -7.85 -14.10
N LEU A 44 -2.62 -8.94 -13.35
CA LEU A 44 -1.47 -9.83 -13.16
C LEU A 44 -1.05 -10.49 -14.48
N GLU A 45 -2.00 -10.97 -15.28
CA GLU A 45 -1.73 -11.51 -16.62
C GLU A 45 -1.09 -10.45 -17.52
N TYR A 46 -1.50 -9.18 -17.42
CA TYR A 46 -0.83 -8.10 -18.16
C TYR A 46 0.63 -7.91 -17.73
N PHE A 47 0.97 -8.12 -16.45
CA PHE A 47 2.35 -8.03 -15.97
C PHE A 47 3.25 -9.16 -16.46
N ASP A 48 2.71 -10.28 -16.95
CA ASP A 48 3.50 -11.38 -17.52
C ASP A 48 4.35 -10.94 -18.72
N ILE A 49 4.01 -9.81 -19.36
CA ILE A 49 4.87 -9.20 -20.38
C ILE A 49 6.29 -8.92 -19.88
N LEU A 50 6.45 -8.64 -18.57
CA LEU A 50 7.76 -8.36 -17.97
C LEU A 50 8.64 -9.61 -17.91
N ASP A 51 8.07 -10.81 -17.86
CA ASP A 51 8.83 -12.08 -17.87
C ASP A 51 9.52 -12.33 -19.23
N THR A 52 9.11 -11.62 -20.28
CA THR A 52 9.74 -11.69 -21.61
C THR A 52 11.01 -10.85 -21.72
N LEU A 53 11.29 -10.01 -20.71
CA LEU A 53 12.43 -9.10 -20.70
C LEU A 53 13.56 -9.65 -19.83
N GLU A 54 14.80 -9.45 -20.26
CA GLU A 54 15.94 -9.72 -19.40
C GLU A 54 15.98 -8.70 -18.25
N ALA A 55 16.09 -9.20 -17.01
CA ALA A 55 16.26 -8.35 -15.85
C ALA A 55 17.57 -7.57 -15.96
N SER A 56 17.50 -6.25 -15.80
CA SER A 56 18.66 -5.37 -15.72
C SER A 56 18.97 -5.01 -14.27
N GLU A 57 20.16 -4.47 -14.03
CA GLU A 57 20.52 -3.89 -12.73
C GLU A 57 19.44 -2.85 -12.31
N PRO A 58 18.88 -2.95 -11.09
CA PRO A 58 17.87 -2.03 -10.63
C PRO A 58 18.32 -0.57 -10.77
N LEU A 59 17.41 0.32 -11.12
CA LEU A 59 17.69 1.75 -11.14
C LEU A 59 17.90 2.25 -9.70
N MET A 60 19.14 2.20 -9.23
CA MET A 60 19.52 2.69 -7.92
C MET A 60 19.93 4.16 -8.02
N ARG A 61 19.30 5.01 -7.21
CA ARG A 61 19.85 6.34 -6.95
C ARG A 61 21.07 6.19 -6.03
N PRO A 62 22.07 7.08 -6.14
CA PRO A 62 23.20 7.08 -5.21
C PRO A 62 22.70 7.12 -3.77
N LEU A 63 23.12 6.15 -2.96
CA LEU A 63 22.87 6.13 -1.53
C LEU A 63 23.80 7.17 -0.89
N VAL A 64 23.22 8.31 -0.53
CA VAL A 64 23.89 9.35 0.23
C VAL A 64 23.11 9.61 1.50
N ASN A 65 23.82 9.78 2.62
CA ASN A 65 23.17 10.15 3.86
C ASN A 65 22.80 11.64 3.80
N VAL A 66 21.51 11.93 3.90
CA VAL A 66 20.99 13.30 4.03
C VAL A 66 20.57 13.49 5.49
N PHE A 67 21.44 14.13 6.26
CA PHE A 67 21.17 14.42 7.67
C PHE A 67 20.50 15.79 7.83
N ARG A 68 19.72 15.91 8.89
CA ARG A 68 19.19 17.18 9.41
C ARG A 68 19.90 17.46 10.72
N GLU A 69 20.34 18.69 10.94
CA GLU A 69 20.86 19.14 12.23
C GLU A 69 19.81 18.96 13.34
N ASP A 70 20.25 18.66 14.56
CA ASP A 70 19.38 18.48 15.71
C ASP A 70 18.96 19.81 16.34
N GLU A 71 18.29 20.64 15.54
CA GLU A 71 17.79 21.95 15.95
C GLU A 71 16.27 21.94 16.12
N VAL A 72 15.78 22.62 17.14
CA VAL A 72 14.35 22.77 17.41
C VAL A 72 13.79 23.91 16.55
N THR A 73 12.74 23.63 15.78
CA THR A 73 12.00 24.61 15.00
C THR A 73 10.60 24.83 15.57
N PRO A 74 9.96 26.00 15.35
CA PRO A 74 8.56 26.21 15.73
C PRO A 74 7.64 25.16 15.11
N SER A 75 6.85 24.49 15.95
CA SER A 75 5.78 23.60 15.48
C SER A 75 4.59 24.40 14.95
N ILE A 76 3.76 23.78 14.11
CA ILE A 76 2.44 24.32 13.76
C ILE A 76 1.58 24.47 15.02
N CYS A 77 0.65 25.43 15.04
CA CYS A 77 -0.25 25.60 16.17
C CYS A 77 -1.26 24.43 16.24
N GLN A 78 -1.78 24.16 17.44
CA GLN A 78 -2.74 23.08 17.66
C GLN A 78 -4.01 23.26 16.82
N GLU A 79 -4.44 24.49 16.59
CA GLU A 79 -5.59 24.82 15.74
C GLU A 79 -5.36 24.39 14.29
N ASP A 80 -4.23 24.77 13.69
CA ASP A 80 -3.88 24.38 12.31
C ASP A 80 -3.67 22.87 12.18
N ALA A 81 -3.07 22.24 13.19
CA ALA A 81 -2.87 20.79 13.22
C ALA A 81 -4.20 20.01 13.23
N LEU A 82 -5.23 20.55 13.89
CA LEU A 82 -6.54 19.90 14.04
C LEU A 82 -7.57 20.34 12.99
N ARG A 83 -7.25 21.32 12.14
CA ARG A 83 -8.18 21.94 11.18
C ARG A 83 -8.91 20.94 10.28
N ASN A 84 -8.30 19.81 9.97
CA ASN A 84 -8.88 18.75 9.12
C ASN A 84 -9.45 17.56 9.91
N SER A 85 -9.38 17.58 11.24
CA SER A 85 -9.94 16.51 12.08
C SER A 85 -11.47 16.57 12.02
N HIS A 86 -12.12 15.42 11.82
CA HIS A 86 -13.58 15.35 11.74
C HIS A 86 -14.27 15.75 13.06
N ASN A 87 -13.67 15.39 14.20
CA ASN A 87 -14.24 15.64 15.53
C ASN A 87 -13.13 15.87 16.57
N PRO A 88 -12.40 16.99 16.54
CA PRO A 88 -11.40 17.27 17.56
C PRO A 88 -12.07 17.52 18.92
N GLU A 89 -11.47 17.03 20.00
CA GLU A 89 -12.00 17.20 21.36
C GLU A 89 -10.85 17.57 22.29
N ALA A 90 -11.00 18.67 23.05
CA ALA A 90 -10.02 19.14 24.04
C ALA A 90 -8.55 19.21 23.54
N GLY A 91 -8.34 19.51 22.25
CA GLY A 91 -7.00 19.57 21.65
C GLY A 91 -6.46 18.25 21.11
N TYR A 92 -7.30 17.22 21.00
CA TYR A 92 -6.95 15.88 20.50
C TYR A 92 -7.75 15.51 19.25
N VAL A 93 -7.20 14.59 18.45
CA VAL A 93 -7.96 13.88 17.42
C VAL A 93 -8.78 12.79 18.10
N ARG A 94 -10.11 12.89 18.03
CA ARG A 94 -11.00 11.86 18.56
C ARG A 94 -11.14 10.73 17.54
N ALA A 95 -10.95 9.50 18.00
CA ALA A 95 -11.14 8.28 17.22
C ALA A 95 -11.80 7.18 18.08
N PRO A 96 -12.35 6.12 17.49
CA PRO A 96 -12.78 4.95 18.24
C PRO A 96 -11.67 4.40 19.12
N ARG A 97 -12.03 3.86 20.29
CA ARG A 97 -11.07 3.26 21.20
C ARG A 97 -10.46 2.00 20.57
N VAL A 98 -9.14 1.91 20.57
CA VAL A 98 -8.40 0.69 20.24
C VAL A 98 -8.52 -0.28 21.42
N ILE A 99 -8.88 -1.54 21.14
CA ILE A 99 -9.08 -2.61 22.13
C ILE A 99 -7.94 -3.62 22.02
#